data_AF-A0A822FYM1-F1
#
_entry.id   AF-A0A822FYM1-F1
#
_cell.length_a   1.000
_cell.length_b   1.000
_cell.length_c   1.000
_cell.angle_alpha   90.00
_cell.angle_beta   90.00
_cell.angle_gamma   90.00
#
_symmetry.space_group_name_H-M   'P 1'
#
loop_
_entity.id
_entity.type
_entity.pdbx_description
1 polymer ?
#
loop_
_entity_poly.entity_id
_entity_poly.type
_entity_poly.pdbx_seq_one_letter_code
_entity_poly.pdbx_strand_id
1 'polypeptide(L)'
;SIVSLNSSNETFHRKTIGMLTVEPISGNFVHASINTTLLNAAYNIWKQYEPETFPKSGKVDDFALFAFDATWLLIQSLQEFCLKTTNNSSSCISFVNSSFCFDRHFLNSESLFDTINNMTFLGVSGPIQFNRNVTDRIDGSFYYAQNSRNFSNRLSFVPVLKYSNRDGCQQYSKPN
;
A
#
# COMPACT_ATOMS: atom_id res chain seq x y z
N SER A 1 -19.25 -2.58 24.97
CA SER A 1 -19.65 -1.17 25.18
C SER A 1 -20.00 -0.54 23.85
N ILE A 2 -21.27 -0.17 23.66
CA ILE A 2 -21.76 0.49 22.44
C ILE A 2 -21.54 1.99 22.63
N VAL A 3 -20.63 2.57 21.85
CA VAL A 3 -20.44 4.03 21.81
C VAL A 3 -21.45 4.58 20.83
N SER A 4 -22.47 5.27 21.33
CA SER A 4 -23.39 6.05 20.50
C SER A 4 -22.62 7.19 19.82
N LEU A 5 -22.55 7.16 18.48
CA LEU A 5 -21.93 8.20 17.66
C LEU A 5 -22.74 9.52 17.64
N ASN A 6 -23.93 9.55 18.24
CA ASN A 6 -24.85 10.68 18.19
C ASN A 6 -24.68 11.70 19.33
N SER A 7 -23.70 11.53 20.22
CA SER A 7 -23.26 12.57 21.16
C SER A 7 -21.81 12.97 20.90
N SER A 8 -21.46 13.08 19.62
CA SER A 8 -20.21 13.66 19.13
C SER A 8 -20.19 15.15 19.46
N ASN A 9 -19.74 15.42 20.67
CA ASN A 9 -19.66 16.71 21.35
C ASN A 9 -19.05 17.77 20.42
N GLU A 10 -19.84 18.71 19.89
CA GLU A 10 -19.37 19.77 18.97
C GLU A 10 -18.12 20.49 19.50
N THR A 11 -18.01 20.61 20.82
CA THR A 11 -16.86 21.17 21.54
C THR A 11 -15.56 20.37 21.32
N PHE A 12 -15.64 19.04 21.20
CA PHE A 12 -14.48 18.17 20.96
C PHE A 12 -14.02 18.27 19.50
N HIS A 13 -14.94 18.28 18.54
CA HIS A 13 -14.60 18.46 17.11
C HIS A 13 -14.06 19.86 16.81
N ARG A 14 -14.51 20.90 17.52
CA ARG A 14 -13.92 22.23 17.40
C ARG A 14 -12.44 22.28 17.79
N LYS A 15 -11.99 21.42 18.72
CA LYS A 15 -10.57 21.32 19.11
C LYS A 15 -9.70 20.71 18.02
N THR A 16 -10.29 19.94 17.10
CA THR A 16 -9.52 19.32 16.02
C THR A 16 -9.44 20.21 14.80
N ILE A 17 -10.20 21.30 14.69
CA ILE A 17 -10.10 22.26 13.58
C ILE A 17 -8.67 22.82 13.51
N GLY A 18 -8.09 22.83 12.32
CA GLY A 18 -6.73 23.31 12.11
C GLY A 18 -5.66 22.23 12.23
N MET A 19 -5.98 21.06 12.82
CA MET A 19 -5.06 19.93 12.85
C MET A 19 -4.72 19.44 11.45
N LEU A 20 -3.47 19.01 11.28
CA LEU A 20 -3.01 18.34 10.09
C LEU A 20 -3.00 16.84 10.35
N THR A 21 -3.70 16.07 9.52
CA THR A 21 -3.56 14.62 9.43
C THR A 21 -2.66 14.29 8.24
N VAL A 22 -1.72 13.38 8.41
CA VAL A 22 -0.85 12.90 7.33
C VAL A 22 -1.25 11.46 7.04
N GLU A 23 -1.54 11.15 5.78
CA GLU A 23 -1.86 9.77 5.40
C GLU A 23 -1.12 9.37 4.10
N PRO A 24 -0.80 8.08 3.96
CA PRO A 24 -0.14 7.56 2.78
C PRO A 24 -1.11 7.51 1.60
N ILE A 25 -0.61 7.77 0.40
CA ILE A 25 -1.41 7.79 -0.83
C ILE A 25 -0.70 7.03 -1.96
N SER A 26 -1.45 6.55 -2.95
CA SER A 26 -0.85 6.00 -4.16
C SER A 26 -0.27 7.09 -5.06
N GLY A 27 0.70 6.70 -5.90
CA GLY A 27 1.41 7.59 -6.82
C GLY A 27 0.50 8.38 -7.75
N ASN A 28 -0.68 7.85 -8.08
CA ASN A 28 -1.65 8.52 -8.93
C ASN A 28 -2.05 9.91 -8.39
N PHE A 29 -2.17 10.06 -7.06
CA PHE A 29 -2.56 11.33 -6.42
C PHE A 29 -1.49 12.42 -6.50
N VAL A 30 -0.23 12.04 -6.68
CA VAL A 30 0.90 12.98 -6.83
C VAL A 30 1.42 13.03 -8.27
N HIS A 31 0.70 12.44 -9.22
CA HIS A 31 1.13 12.27 -10.62
C HIS A 31 2.45 11.50 -10.78
N ALA A 32 2.76 10.61 -9.85
CA ALA A 32 3.81 9.64 -10.03
C ALA A 32 3.32 8.48 -10.92
N SER A 33 4.27 7.86 -11.63
CA SER A 33 3.98 6.71 -12.47
C SER A 33 3.38 5.57 -11.65
N ILE A 34 2.34 4.94 -12.19
CA ILE A 34 1.73 3.70 -11.68
C ILE A 34 1.51 2.72 -12.82
N ASN A 35 1.39 1.44 -12.49
CA ASN A 35 1.09 0.40 -13.47
C ASN A 35 -0.42 0.28 -13.69
N THR A 36 -0.96 1.16 -14.52
CA THR A 36 -2.39 1.18 -14.85
C THR A 36 -2.84 -0.09 -15.56
N THR A 37 -1.98 -0.72 -16.36
CA THR A 37 -2.27 -1.99 -17.03
C THR A 37 -2.52 -3.11 -16.02
N LEU A 38 -1.64 -3.26 -15.02
CA LEU A 38 -1.79 -4.25 -13.95
C LEU A 38 -3.03 -3.95 -13.10
N LEU A 39 -3.27 -2.68 -12.77
CA LEU A 39 -4.44 -2.27 -11.99
C LEU A 39 -5.75 -2.60 -12.72
N ASN A 40 -5.82 -2.29 -14.02
CA ASN A 40 -6.99 -2.58 -14.83
C ASN A 40 -7.19 -4.09 -15.01
N ALA A 41 -6.11 -4.87 -15.15
CA ALA A 41 -6.19 -6.33 -15.18
C ALA A 41 -6.78 -6.88 -13.86
N ALA A 42 -6.30 -6.39 -12.72
CA ALA A 42 -6.83 -6.76 -11.41
C ALA A 42 -8.32 -6.39 -11.27
N TYR A 43 -8.73 -5.19 -11.71
CA TYR A 43 -10.13 -4.77 -11.71
C TYR A 43 -11.01 -5.64 -12.61
N ASN A 44 -10.51 -6.05 -13.78
CA ASN A 44 -11.24 -6.92 -14.67
C ASN A 44 -11.49 -8.30 -14.04
N ILE A 45 -10.47 -8.86 -13.38
CA ILE A 45 -10.59 -10.13 -12.64
C ILE A 45 -11.61 -9.98 -11.49
N TRP A 46 -11.47 -8.95 -10.66
CA TRP A 46 -12.41 -8.71 -9.55
C TRP A 46 -13.84 -8.56 -10.08
N LYS A 47 -14.06 -7.74 -11.11
CA LYS A 47 -15.38 -7.54 -11.70
C LYS A 47 -15.97 -8.82 -12.30
N GLN A 48 -15.12 -9.71 -12.83
CA GLN A 48 -15.58 -10.98 -13.42
C GLN A 48 -16.00 -12.00 -12.35
N TYR A 49 -15.21 -12.15 -11.28
CA TYR A 49 -15.40 -13.23 -10.31
C TYR A 49 -16.14 -12.80 -9.04
N GLU A 50 -16.05 -11.52 -8.67
CA GLU A 50 -16.58 -10.95 -7.42
C GLU A 50 -17.34 -9.63 -7.69
N PRO A 51 -18.33 -9.61 -8.61
CA PRO A 51 -18.98 -8.37 -9.06
C PRO A 51 -19.74 -7.63 -7.95
N GLU A 52 -20.23 -8.35 -6.94
CA GLU A 52 -21.01 -7.80 -5.83
C GLU A 52 -20.14 -6.97 -4.87
N THR A 53 -18.85 -7.32 -4.75
CA THR A 53 -17.90 -6.66 -3.84
C THR A 53 -17.03 -5.63 -4.55
N PHE A 54 -17.06 -5.56 -5.88
CA PHE A 54 -16.23 -4.64 -6.67
C PHE A 54 -16.57 -3.16 -6.36
N PRO A 55 -15.68 -2.41 -5.68
CA PRO A 55 -15.89 -1.00 -5.47
C PRO A 55 -15.52 -0.31 -6.79
N LYS A 56 -16.54 0.08 -7.57
CA LYS A 56 -16.43 0.81 -8.86
C LYS A 56 -15.09 1.57 -9.01
N SER A 57 -14.44 1.44 -10.17
CA SER A 57 -13.11 2.02 -10.46
C SER A 57 -12.91 3.41 -9.86
N GLY A 58 -11.82 3.60 -9.11
CA GLY A 58 -11.50 4.86 -8.42
C GLY A 58 -12.09 5.01 -7.01
N LYS A 59 -12.79 3.99 -6.49
CA LYS A 59 -13.23 3.91 -5.08
C LYS A 59 -12.42 2.94 -4.23
N VAL A 60 -11.36 2.38 -4.78
CA VAL A 60 -10.46 1.48 -4.06
C VAL A 60 -9.56 2.32 -3.16
N ASP A 61 -9.52 1.94 -1.89
CA ASP A 61 -8.70 2.57 -0.87
C ASP A 61 -7.19 2.37 -1.16
N ASP A 62 -6.37 3.38 -0.88
CA ASP A 62 -4.92 3.32 -1.11
C ASP A 62 -4.26 2.18 -0.32
N PHE A 63 -4.75 1.84 0.88
CA PHE A 63 -4.26 0.68 1.63
C PHE A 63 -4.53 -0.65 0.92
N ALA A 64 -5.63 -0.76 0.18
CA ALA A 64 -5.91 -1.94 -0.63
C ALA A 64 -4.92 -2.04 -1.81
N LEU A 65 -4.53 -0.91 -2.40
CA LEU A 65 -3.50 -0.86 -3.44
C LEU A 65 -2.12 -1.24 -2.89
N PHE A 66 -1.78 -0.81 -1.67
CA PHE A 66 -0.53 -1.21 -1.00
C PHE A 66 -0.50 -2.70 -0.69
N ALA A 67 -1.61 -3.25 -0.19
CA ALA A 67 -1.73 -4.69 0.08
C ALA A 67 -1.61 -5.53 -1.21
N PHE A 68 -2.18 -5.03 -2.32
CA PHE A 68 -2.01 -5.63 -3.63
C PHE A 68 -0.54 -5.68 -4.05
N ASP A 69 0.17 -4.54 -4.01
CA ASP A 69 1.58 -4.49 -4.39
C ASP A 69 2.48 -5.33 -3.48
N ALA A 70 2.18 -5.40 -2.17
CA ALA A 70 2.90 -6.28 -1.24
C ALA A 70 2.70 -7.76 -1.59
N THR A 71 1.47 -8.15 -1.92
CA THR A 71 1.16 -9.52 -2.36
C THR A 71 1.84 -9.83 -3.70
N TRP A 72 1.81 -8.89 -4.64
CA TRP A 72 2.42 -9.04 -5.95
C TRP A 72 3.95 -9.14 -5.88
N LEU A 73 4.59 -8.34 -5.02
CA LEU A 73 6.03 -8.45 -4.70
C LEU A 73 6.35 -9.84 -4.16
N LEU A 74 5.56 -10.34 -3.19
CA LEU A 74 5.80 -11.66 -2.62
C LEU A 74 5.70 -12.76 -3.69
N ILE A 75 4.65 -12.75 -4.52
CA ILE A 75 4.47 -13.72 -5.61
C ILE A 75 5.66 -13.71 -6.57
N GLN A 76 6.07 -12.53 -7.04
CA GLN A 76 7.18 -12.43 -7.98
C GLN A 76 8.51 -12.81 -7.32
N SER A 77 8.75 -12.45 -6.07
CA SER A 77 9.96 -12.82 -5.34
C SER A 77 10.06 -14.33 -5.14
N LEU A 78 8.96 -15.01 -4.85
CA LEU A 78 8.90 -16.46 -4.75
C LEU A 78 9.20 -17.12 -6.10
N GLN A 79 8.62 -16.60 -7.20
CA GLN A 79 8.90 -17.09 -8.54
C GLN A 79 10.38 -16.98 -8.89
N GLU A 80 10.98 -15.80 -8.68
CA GLU A 80 12.40 -15.55 -8.96
C GLU A 80 13.31 -16.40 -8.06
N PHE A 81 13.00 -16.47 -6.77
CA PHE A 81 13.72 -17.31 -5.81
C PHE A 81 13.70 -18.79 -6.21
N CYS A 82 12.54 -19.30 -6.61
CA CYS A 82 12.38 -20.68 -7.05
C CYS A 82 13.20 -20.97 -8.31
N LEU A 83 13.17 -20.09 -9.31
CA LEU A 83 13.96 -20.22 -10.54
C LEU A 83 15.48 -20.28 -10.27
N LYS A 84 15.98 -19.57 -9.26
CA LYS A 84 17.39 -19.59 -8.86
C LYS A 84 17.78 -20.87 -8.10
N THR A 85 16.82 -21.49 -7.42
CA THR A 85 17.08 -22.58 -6.46
C THR A 85 16.91 -23.98 -7.08
N THR A 86 16.07 -24.14 -8.10
CA THR A 86 15.66 -25.44 -8.67
C THR A 86 16.67 -26.15 -9.57
N ASN A 87 17.96 -25.82 -9.52
CA ASN A 87 18.96 -26.55 -10.31
C ASN A 87 19.13 -28.03 -9.90
N ASN A 88 18.60 -28.50 -8.75
CA ASN A 88 18.69 -29.91 -8.33
C ASN A 88 17.63 -30.43 -7.32
N SER A 89 16.56 -29.68 -7.00
CA SER A 89 15.52 -30.11 -6.04
C SER A 89 14.10 -30.07 -6.63
N SER A 90 13.23 -30.97 -6.14
CA SER A 90 11.80 -31.03 -6.52
C SER A 90 10.94 -29.92 -5.88
N SER A 91 11.48 -29.19 -4.92
CA SER A 91 10.82 -28.04 -4.28
C SER A 91 11.85 -26.96 -3.93
N CYS A 92 11.54 -25.71 -4.29
CA CYS A 92 12.27 -24.52 -3.84
C CYS A 92 11.89 -24.11 -2.41
N ILE A 93 10.72 -24.54 -1.92
CA ILE A 93 10.21 -24.17 -0.59
C ILE A 93 10.42 -25.36 0.37
N SER A 94 11.19 -25.13 1.42
CA SER A 94 11.54 -26.14 2.42
C SER A 94 11.56 -25.55 3.82
N PHE A 95 11.04 -26.30 4.80
CA PHE A 95 10.92 -25.87 6.19
C PHE A 95 11.62 -26.85 7.13
N VAL A 96 12.22 -26.33 8.21
CA VAL A 96 12.67 -27.13 9.37
C VAL A 96 11.47 -27.37 10.29
N ASN A 97 11.46 -28.51 10.99
CA ASN A 97 10.45 -28.85 12.01
C ASN A 97 9.00 -28.79 11.48
N SER A 98 8.75 -29.47 10.36
CA SER A 98 7.43 -29.49 9.70
C SER A 98 6.30 -30.09 10.54
N SER A 99 6.64 -30.77 11.64
CA SER A 99 5.71 -31.41 12.59
C SER A 99 4.91 -30.44 13.47
N PHE A 100 5.35 -29.18 13.64
CA PHE A 100 4.63 -28.19 14.45
C PHE A 100 4.43 -26.90 13.65
N CYS A 101 3.19 -26.41 13.52
CA CYS A 101 2.89 -25.25 12.65
C CYS A 101 3.55 -23.93 13.11
N PHE A 102 3.79 -23.76 14.41
CA PHE A 102 4.28 -22.49 14.97
C PHE A 102 5.81 -22.35 14.97
N ASP A 103 6.54 -23.45 14.83
CA ASP A 103 8.03 -23.47 14.83
C ASP A 103 8.60 -23.78 13.44
N ARG A 104 7.82 -23.55 12.37
CA ARG A 104 8.27 -23.75 11.00
C ARG A 104 9.23 -22.65 10.60
N HIS A 105 10.51 -22.99 10.50
CA HIS A 105 11.52 -22.09 9.98
C HIS A 105 11.72 -22.34 8.50
N PHE A 106 11.49 -21.32 7.68
CA PHE A 106 11.80 -21.38 6.26
C PHE A 106 13.33 -21.39 6.08
N LEU A 107 13.87 -22.46 5.48
CA LEU A 107 15.32 -22.69 5.43
C LEU A 107 16.10 -21.61 4.67
N ASN A 108 15.49 -21.05 3.63
CA ASN A 108 16.14 -20.10 2.72
C ASN A 108 15.59 -18.68 2.90
N SER A 109 15.20 -18.31 4.13
CA SER A 109 14.59 -17.01 4.42
C SER A 109 15.48 -15.84 4.04
N GLU A 110 16.78 -15.92 4.32
CA GLU A 110 17.75 -14.88 3.92
C GLU A 110 17.81 -14.70 2.40
N SER A 111 17.90 -15.80 1.64
CA SER A 111 17.96 -15.74 0.17
C SER A 111 16.66 -15.20 -0.44
N LEU A 112 15.50 -15.53 0.14
CA LEU A 112 14.22 -14.94 -0.28
C LEU A 112 14.15 -13.46 0.09
N PHE A 113 14.61 -13.09 1.28
CA PHE A 113 14.68 -11.70 1.71
C PHE A 113 15.61 -10.88 0.80
N ASP A 114 16.75 -11.43 0.39
CA ASP A 114 17.63 -10.85 -0.63
C ASP A 114 16.93 -10.70 -1.98
N THR A 115 16.15 -11.70 -2.38
CA THR A 115 15.39 -11.61 -3.62
C THR A 115 14.40 -10.45 -3.54
N ILE A 116 13.60 -10.36 -2.48
CA ILE A 116 12.65 -9.26 -2.24
C ILE A 116 13.35 -7.89 -2.30
N ASN A 117 14.49 -7.73 -1.62
CA ASN A 117 15.21 -6.45 -1.57
C ASN A 117 15.88 -6.07 -2.89
N ASN A 118 16.18 -7.04 -3.77
CA ASN A 118 16.76 -6.77 -5.09
C ASN A 118 15.71 -6.53 -6.17
N MET A 119 14.43 -6.79 -5.89
CA MET A 119 13.36 -6.55 -6.84
C MET A 119 13.09 -5.06 -7.03
N THR A 120 12.89 -4.66 -8.28
CA THR A 120 12.44 -3.31 -8.65
C THR A 120 11.40 -3.43 -9.74
N PHE A 121 10.22 -2.85 -9.54
CA PHE A 121 9.18 -2.80 -10.57
C PHE A 121 8.20 -1.64 -10.34
N LEU A 122 7.39 -1.35 -11.36
CA LEU A 122 6.28 -0.41 -11.24
C LEU A 122 5.02 -1.15 -10.79
N GLY A 123 4.59 -0.90 -9.55
CA GLY A 123 3.36 -1.43 -8.96
C GLY A 123 2.14 -0.55 -9.27
N VAL A 124 0.98 -0.96 -8.76
CA VAL A 124 -0.28 -0.22 -8.95
C VAL A 124 -0.37 1.02 -8.07
N SER A 125 0.37 1.05 -6.96
CA SER A 125 0.47 2.20 -6.06
C SER A 125 1.70 3.09 -6.31
N GLY A 126 2.60 2.70 -7.21
CA GLY A 126 3.82 3.45 -7.53
C GLY A 126 5.04 2.56 -7.74
N PRO A 127 6.26 3.13 -7.81
CA PRO A 127 7.50 2.36 -7.80
C PRO A 127 7.60 1.47 -6.56
N ILE A 128 8.06 0.24 -6.75
CA ILE A 128 8.29 -0.75 -5.69
C ILE A 128 9.76 -1.10 -5.71
N GLN A 129 10.47 -0.68 -4.67
CA GLN A 129 11.88 -0.99 -4.44
C GLN A 129 12.18 -0.86 -2.95
N PHE A 130 12.92 -1.82 -2.40
CA PHE A 130 13.31 -1.84 -0.99
C PHE A 130 14.83 -1.95 -0.87
N ASN A 131 15.32 -1.72 0.35
CA ASN A 131 16.70 -1.95 0.74
C ASN A 131 16.68 -2.60 2.12
N ARG A 132 17.60 -3.54 2.38
CA ARG A 132 17.79 -4.20 3.68
C ARG A 132 17.86 -3.22 4.88
N ASN A 133 18.29 -1.98 4.67
CA ASN A 133 18.49 -1.00 5.74
C ASN A 133 17.26 -0.15 6.07
N VAL A 134 16.19 -0.20 5.26
CA VAL A 134 14.99 0.61 5.46
C VAL A 134 13.74 -0.24 5.31
N THR A 135 12.74 0.00 6.15
CA THR A 135 11.45 -0.71 6.06
C THR A 135 10.54 -0.16 4.97
N ASP A 136 10.73 1.11 4.63
CA ASP A 136 9.93 1.82 3.64
C ASP A 136 10.50 1.62 2.24
N ARG A 137 9.69 1.92 1.24
CA ARG A 137 10.14 1.92 -0.16
C ARG A 137 11.22 3.00 -0.34
N ILE A 138 12.26 2.68 -1.11
CA ILE A 138 13.32 3.65 -1.46
C ILE A 138 12.71 4.81 -2.25
N ASP A 139 11.91 4.46 -3.25
CA ASP A 139 11.10 5.36 -4.06
C ASP A 139 9.66 4.86 -4.04
N GLY A 140 8.69 5.77 -4.09
CA GLY A 140 7.28 5.41 -4.09
C GLY A 140 6.57 5.54 -2.74
N SER A 141 7.16 6.26 -1.79
CA SER A 141 6.48 6.74 -0.58
C SER A 141 5.87 8.11 -0.85
N PHE A 142 4.55 8.18 -0.79
CA PHE A 142 3.80 9.40 -1.05
C PHE A 142 2.83 9.67 0.10
N TYR A 143 2.68 10.95 0.44
CA TYR A 143 1.77 11.37 1.49
C TYR A 143 1.02 12.62 1.07
N TYR A 144 -0.16 12.80 1.64
CA TYR A 144 -0.80 14.11 1.73
C TYR A 144 -0.95 14.54 3.19
N ALA A 145 -0.92 15.84 3.42
CA ALA A 145 -1.39 16.41 4.67
C ALA A 145 -2.76 17.02 4.41
N GLN A 146 -3.74 16.66 5.22
CA GLN A 146 -5.07 17.21 5.19
C GLN A 146 -5.30 18.09 6.41
N ASN A 147 -5.91 19.25 6.18
CA ASN A 147 -6.36 20.12 7.24
C ASN A 147 -7.82 19.82 7.57
N SER A 148 -8.08 19.56 8.84
CA SER A 148 -9.44 19.46 9.37
C SER A 148 -10.08 20.85 9.40
N ARG A 149 -11.16 21.00 8.64
CA ARG A 149 -11.92 22.24 8.53
C ARG A 149 -13.37 22.00 8.90
N ASN A 150 -13.96 22.98 9.57
CA ASN A 150 -15.39 22.97 9.82
C ASN A 150 -16.11 23.69 8.68
N PHE A 151 -17.04 23.00 8.02
CA PHE A 151 -17.94 23.57 7.03
C PHE A 151 -19.35 23.48 7.58
N SER A 152 -19.90 24.61 8.04
CA SER A 152 -21.25 24.90 8.56
C SER A 152 -21.96 23.84 9.43
N ASN A 153 -21.96 22.55 9.10
CA ASN A 153 -22.51 21.42 9.84
C ASN A 153 -21.67 20.12 9.76
N ARG A 154 -20.42 20.16 9.25
CA ARG A 154 -19.56 18.97 9.15
C ARG A 154 -18.08 19.29 9.30
N LEU A 155 -17.35 18.38 9.94
CA LEU A 155 -15.90 18.31 9.83
C LEU A 155 -15.54 17.73 8.46
N SER A 156 -14.62 18.33 7.73
CA SER A 156 -14.09 17.80 6.48
C SER A 156 -12.58 17.91 6.47
N PHE A 157 -11.92 16.94 5.87
CA PHE A 157 -10.48 16.93 5.71
C PHE A 157 -10.14 17.42 4.30
N VAL A 158 -9.40 18.53 4.24
CA VAL A 158 -9.05 19.19 2.97
C VAL A 158 -7.55 19.02 2.75
N PRO A 159 -7.12 18.31 1.69
CA PRO A 159 -5.72 18.21 1.34
C PRO A 159 -5.10 19.61 1.14
N VAL A 160 -3.98 19.86 1.82
CA VAL A 160 -3.25 21.14 1.78
C VAL A 160 -1.81 20.98 1.33
N LEU A 161 -1.20 19.82 1.60
CA LEU A 161 0.15 19.49 1.16
C LEU A 161 0.18 18.11 0.53
N LYS A 162 1.12 17.90 -0.39
CA LYS A 162 1.52 16.60 -0.90
C LYS A 162 3.03 16.44 -0.74
N TYR A 163 3.48 15.21 -0.57
CA TYR A 163 4.88 14.86 -0.46
C TYR A 163 5.21 13.70 -1.41
N SER A 164 6.36 13.81 -2.07
CA SER A 164 7.04 12.70 -2.74
C SER A 164 8.53 12.74 -2.41
N ASN A 165 9.20 11.59 -2.43
CA ASN A 165 10.67 11.53 -2.23
C ASN A 165 11.41 12.40 -3.26
N ARG A 166 10.86 12.54 -4.47
CA ARG A 166 11.46 13.29 -5.58
C ARG A 166 11.30 14.81 -5.43
N ASP A 167 10.10 15.25 -5.06
CA ASP A 167 9.71 16.66 -5.17
C ASP A 167 9.58 17.35 -3.79
N GLY A 168 9.72 16.57 -2.71
CA GLY A 168 9.55 17.04 -1.34
C GLY A 168 8.11 17.47 -1.03
N CYS A 169 7.96 18.29 0.00
CA CYS A 169 6.66 18.87 0.36
C CYS A 169 6.28 19.99 -0.61
N GLN A 170 5.09 19.87 -1.19
CA GLN A 170 4.49 20.87 -2.08
C GLN A 170 3.07 21.19 -1.65
N GLN A 171 2.59 22.37 -2.02
CA GLN A 171 1.19 22.72 -1.83
C GLN A 171 0.29 21.83 -2.69
N TYR A 172 -0.76 21.28 -2.08
CA TYR A 172 -1.74 20.51 -2.82
C TYR A 172 -2.58 21.44 -3.69
N SER A 173 -2.60 21.17 -4.99
CA SER A 173 -3.45 21.81 -5.98
C SER A 173 -4.30 20.72 -6.60
N LYS A 174 -5.62 20.91 -6.63
CA LYS A 174 -6.51 19.96 -7.31
C LYS A 174 -6.13 19.93 -8.80
N PRO A 175 -5.96 18.75 -9.41
CA PRO A 175 -5.92 18.67 -10.86
C PRO A 175 -7.26 19.17 -11.41
N ASN A 176 -7.20 19.99 -12.46
CA ASN A 176 -8.36 20.52 -13.20
C ASN A 176 -9.14 19.40 -13.90
#